data_AF-A0A3M7T7C5-F1
#
_entry.id   AF-A0A3M7T7C5-F1
#
_cell.length_a   1.000
_cell.length_b   1.000
_cell.length_c   1.000
_cell.angle_alpha   90.00
_cell.angle_beta   90.00
_cell.angle_gamma   90.00
#
_symmetry.space_group_name_H-M   'P 1'
#
loop_
_entity.id
_entity.type
_entity.pdbx_description
1 polymer ?
#
loop_
_entity_poly.entity_id
_entity_poly.type
_entity_poly.pdbx_seq_one_letter_code
_entity_poly.pdbx_strand_id
1 'polypeptide(L)'
;MTRPMYQVPKPRKNASKKVIDTPIAKRKKVVLNFVQREEIITKKKNGYCSKKLALDYLVGLSTIYDIIAKGSAELRKFRTNRVIQKIYYPDDFEKKKFESHSG
;
A
#
# COMPACT_ATOMS: atom_id res chain seq x y z
N MET A 1 -25.76 26.95 55.52
CA MET A 1 -26.31 26.49 54.22
C MET A 1 -25.22 25.74 53.47
N THR A 2 -25.25 24.41 53.46
CA THR A 2 -24.21 23.57 52.84
C THR A 2 -24.71 23.12 51.47
N ARG A 3 -24.01 23.51 50.39
CA ARG A 3 -24.38 23.12 49.02
C ARG A 3 -24.07 21.62 48.83
N PRO A 4 -25.01 20.80 48.31
CA PRO A 4 -24.70 19.42 47.98
C PRO A 4 -23.76 19.40 46.77
N MET A 5 -22.55 18.87 46.98
CA MET A 5 -21.54 18.70 45.94
C MET A 5 -22.02 17.58 45.01
N TYR A 6 -22.60 17.93 43.87
CA TYR A 6 -22.97 16.96 42.83
C TYR A 6 -21.71 16.22 42.36
N GLN A 7 -21.59 14.94 42.72
CA GLN A 7 -20.54 14.08 42.18
C GLN A 7 -20.85 13.80 40.71
N VAL A 8 -20.09 14.43 39.82
CA VAL A 8 -20.11 14.15 38.39
C VAL A 8 -19.59 12.71 38.18
N PRO A 9 -20.37 11.80 37.57
CA PRO A 9 -19.90 10.45 37.30
C PRO A 9 -18.66 10.51 36.39
N LYS A 10 -17.53 9.97 36.86
CA LYS A 10 -16.31 9.86 36.05
C LYS A 10 -16.61 8.93 34.85
N PRO A 11 -16.30 9.33 33.60
CA PRO A 11 -16.51 8.46 32.45
C PRO A 11 -15.66 7.18 32.59
N ARG A 12 -16.33 6.03 32.65
CA ARG A 12 -15.67 4.72 32.74
C ARG A 12 -14.99 4.41 31.40
N LYS A 13 -13.66 4.33 31.39
CA LYS A 13 -12.82 3.98 30.22
C LYS A 13 -12.86 2.49 29.86
N ASN A 14 -14.02 1.86 29.89
CA ASN A 14 -14.15 0.42 29.62
C ASN A 14 -14.97 0.19 28.35
N ALA A 15 -14.66 0.92 27.27
CA ALA A 15 -15.01 0.46 25.94
C ALA A 15 -14.01 -0.65 25.58
N SER A 16 -14.30 -1.88 26.01
CA SER A 16 -13.63 -3.06 25.48
C SER A 16 -13.86 -3.07 23.97
N LYS A 17 -12.85 -2.60 23.25
CA LYS A 17 -12.80 -2.66 21.79
C LYS A 17 -12.76 -4.15 21.50
N LYS A 18 -13.91 -4.76 21.18
CA LYS A 18 -13.97 -6.14 20.70
C LYS A 18 -13.13 -6.17 19.43
N VAL A 19 -11.85 -6.52 19.58
CA VAL A 19 -10.98 -6.88 18.48
C VAL A 19 -11.61 -8.15 17.95
N ILE A 20 -12.32 -8.00 16.84
CA ILE A 20 -12.87 -9.15 16.14
C ILE A 20 -11.63 -9.88 15.62
N ASP A 21 -11.19 -10.91 16.33
CA ASP A 21 -10.20 -11.90 15.90
C ASP A 21 -10.81 -12.78 14.79
N THR A 22 -11.39 -12.16 13.77
CA THR A 22 -11.67 -12.88 12.54
C THR A 22 -10.32 -13.22 11.94
N PRO A 23 -10.03 -14.51 11.67
CA PRO A 23 -8.80 -14.88 10.99
C PRO A 23 -8.80 -14.19 9.62
N ILE A 24 -7.99 -13.13 9.50
CA ILE A 24 -7.75 -12.47 8.23
C ILE A 24 -7.01 -13.50 7.39
N ALA A 25 -7.72 -14.10 6.44
CA ALA A 25 -7.11 -14.97 5.45
C ALA A 25 -5.90 -14.24 4.86
N LYS A 26 -4.73 -14.90 4.93
CA LYS A 26 -3.49 -14.34 4.38
C LYS A 26 -3.76 -13.99 2.91
N ARG A 27 -3.63 -12.71 2.57
CA ARG A 27 -3.80 -12.25 1.18
C ARG A 27 -2.75 -12.92 0.31
N LYS A 28 -3.13 -13.36 -0.88
CA LYS A 28 -2.17 -13.84 -1.89
C LYS A 28 -1.19 -12.71 -2.22
N LYS A 29 0.09 -13.05 -2.42
CA LYS A 29 1.11 -12.08 -2.81
C LYS A 29 0.82 -11.61 -4.23
N VAL A 30 0.29 -10.40 -4.38
CA VAL A 30 0.05 -9.75 -5.68
C VAL A 30 1.22 -8.81 -5.97
N VAL A 31 1.86 -9.00 -7.13
CA VAL A 31 2.90 -8.08 -7.62
C VAL A 31 2.25 -7.08 -8.55
N LEU A 32 2.14 -5.82 -8.10
CA LEU A 32 1.58 -4.75 -8.92
C LEU A 32 2.54 -4.31 -10.01
N ASN A 33 2.03 -4.28 -11.25
CA ASN A 33 2.75 -3.76 -12.40
C ASN A 33 2.90 -2.22 -12.33
N PHE A 34 3.80 -1.67 -13.11
CA PHE A 34 4.08 -0.25 -13.18
C PHE A 34 2.83 0.59 -13.48
N VAL A 35 2.08 0.19 -14.51
CA VAL A 35 0.84 0.88 -14.93
C VAL A 35 -0.16 0.96 -13.79
N GLN A 36 -0.34 -0.14 -13.05
CA GLN A 36 -1.24 -0.20 -11.91
C GLN A 36 -0.80 0.73 -10.78
N ARG A 37 0.50 0.88 -10.55
CA ARG A 37 1.03 1.81 -9.54
C ARG A 37 0.78 3.27 -9.92
N GLU A 38 0.97 3.63 -11.19
CA GLU A 38 0.64 4.98 -11.68
C GLU A 38 -0.87 5.26 -11.62
N GLU A 39 -1.71 4.27 -11.95
CA GLU A 39 -3.16 4.38 -11.79
C GLU A 39 -3.56 4.60 -10.34
N ILE A 40 -2.96 3.87 -9.39
CA ILE A 40 -3.24 4.05 -7.95
C ILE A 40 -2.92 5.48 -7.51
N ILE A 41 -1.79 6.04 -7.97
CA ILE A 41 -1.41 7.43 -7.65
C ILE A 41 -2.41 8.42 -8.27
N THR A 42 -2.80 8.21 -9.53
CA THR A 42 -3.76 9.07 -10.23
C THR A 42 -5.14 9.00 -9.57
N LYS A 43 -5.65 7.81 -9.28
CA LYS A 43 -6.91 7.62 -8.55
C LYS A 43 -6.83 8.24 -7.17
N LYS A 44 -5.69 8.17 -6.47
CA LYS A 44 -5.52 8.84 -5.19
C LYS A 44 -5.62 10.36 -5.31
N LYS A 45 -5.01 10.96 -6.33
CA LYS A 45 -5.16 12.40 -6.64
C LYS A 45 -6.60 12.79 -6.96
N ASN A 46 -7.34 11.89 -7.62
CA ASN A 46 -8.77 12.07 -7.92
C ASN A 46 -9.69 11.85 -6.69
N GLY A 47 -9.13 11.72 -5.48
CA GLY A 47 -9.91 11.63 -4.24
C GLY A 47 -10.37 10.21 -3.86
N TYR A 48 -9.92 9.16 -4.55
CA TYR A 48 -10.32 7.80 -4.20
C TYR A 48 -9.79 7.38 -2.82
N CYS A 49 -10.63 6.66 -2.07
CA CYS A 49 -10.28 6.16 -0.75
C CYS A 49 -9.24 5.04 -0.83
N SER A 50 -8.20 5.11 0.00
CA SER A 50 -7.13 4.11 0.05
C SER A 50 -7.63 2.71 0.38
N LYS A 51 -8.72 2.59 1.16
CA LYS A 51 -9.38 1.30 1.45
C LYS A 51 -10.01 0.67 0.22
N LYS A 52 -10.63 1.49 -0.63
CA LYS A 52 -11.23 1.01 -1.89
C LYS A 52 -10.14 0.56 -2.85
N LEU A 53 -9.07 1.34 -3.00
CA LEU A 53 -7.91 0.98 -3.83
C LEU A 53 -7.23 -0.31 -3.35
N ALA A 54 -7.09 -0.51 -2.04
CA ALA A 54 -6.52 -1.74 -1.50
C ALA A 54 -7.36 -2.98 -1.86
N LEU A 55 -8.69 -2.85 -1.87
CA LEU A 55 -9.60 -3.92 -2.28
C LEU A 55 -9.56 -4.16 -3.79
N ASP A 56 -9.66 -3.09 -4.59
CA ASP A 56 -9.68 -3.17 -6.07
C ASP A 56 -8.41 -3.83 -6.62
N TYR A 57 -7.26 -3.54 -6.03
CA TYR A 57 -5.96 -4.06 -6.45
C TYR A 57 -5.50 -5.27 -5.61
N LEU A 58 -6.33 -5.77 -4.70
CA LEU A 58 -6.05 -6.91 -3.81
C LEU A 58 -4.73 -6.78 -3.01
N VAL A 59 -4.37 -5.56 -2.64
CA VAL A 59 -3.14 -5.24 -1.91
C VAL A 59 -3.41 -4.77 -0.49
N GLY A 60 -2.37 -4.80 0.34
CA GLY A 60 -2.42 -4.20 1.67
C GLY A 60 -2.53 -2.68 1.59
N LEU A 61 -3.15 -2.10 2.63
CA LEU A 61 -3.16 -0.65 2.80
C LEU A 61 -1.74 -0.07 2.86
N SER A 62 -0.81 -0.76 3.53
CA SER A 62 0.61 -0.39 3.57
C SER A 62 1.18 -0.20 2.18
N THR A 63 0.95 -1.15 1.26
CA THR A 63 1.41 -1.07 -0.13
C THR A 63 0.85 0.14 -0.87
N ILE A 64 -0.42 0.49 -0.65
CA ILE A 64 -1.01 1.71 -1.22
C ILE A 64 -0.29 2.95 -0.70
N TYR A 65 -0.03 3.03 0.61
CA TYR A 65 0.69 4.16 1.19
C TYR A 65 2.14 4.23 0.71
N ASP A 66 2.83 3.10 0.57
CA ASP A 66 4.20 3.04 0.03
C ASP A 66 4.26 3.54 -1.43
N ILE A 67 3.26 3.16 -2.25
CA ILE A 67 3.16 3.62 -3.63
C ILE A 67 2.94 5.14 -3.69
N ILE A 68 2.05 5.66 -2.83
CA ILE A 68 1.77 7.10 -2.75
C ILE A 68 3.00 7.87 -2.26
N ALA A 69 3.70 7.36 -1.25
CA ALA A 69 4.88 8.00 -0.66
C ALA A 69 6.05 8.08 -1.64
N LYS A 70 6.31 7.02 -2.41
CA LYS A 70 7.32 7.03 -3.49
C LYS A 70 6.94 8.00 -4.62
N GLY A 71 5.65 8.11 -4.91
CA GLY A 71 5.13 8.98 -5.95
C GLY A 71 5.54 8.56 -7.37
N SER A 72 5.06 9.31 -8.36
CA SER A 72 5.26 8.99 -9.79
C SER A 72 6.68 9.27 -10.27
N ALA A 73 7.38 10.22 -9.65
CA ALA A 73 8.72 10.63 -10.06
C ALA A 73 9.77 9.53 -9.81
N GLU A 74 9.74 8.87 -8.65
CA GLU A 74 10.64 7.75 -8.38
C GLU A 74 10.32 6.54 -9.24
N LEU A 75 9.03 6.26 -9.46
CA LEU A 75 8.59 5.21 -10.38
C LEU A 75 9.16 5.45 -11.78
N ARG A 76 9.10 6.67 -12.31
CA ARG A 76 9.67 7.02 -13.62
C ARG A 76 11.17 6.73 -13.74
N LYS A 77 11.96 6.93 -12.68
CA LYS A 77 13.42 6.64 -12.69
C LYS A 77 13.71 5.16 -12.97
N PHE A 78 12.88 4.25 -12.45
CA PHE A 78 13.02 2.81 -12.74
C PHE A 78 12.72 2.47 -14.20
N ARG A 79 11.84 3.23 -14.87
CA ARG A 79 11.55 3.04 -16.29
C ARG A 79 12.72 3.49 -17.17
N THR A 80 13.27 4.68 -16.92
CA THR A 80 14.42 5.20 -17.69
C THR A 80 15.65 4.33 -17.50
N ASN A 81 15.97 3.92 -16.28
CA ASN A 81 17.12 3.05 -16.04
C ASN A 81 16.98 1.70 -16.74
N ARG A 82 15.78 1.10 -16.77
CA ARG A 82 15.55 -0.17 -17.48
C ARG A 82 15.70 -0.03 -18.99
N VAL A 83 15.22 1.07 -19.57
CA VAL A 83 15.34 1.34 -21.01
C VAL A 83 16.81 1.62 -21.38
N ILE A 84 17.51 2.44 -20.58
CA ILE A 84 18.93 2.74 -20.79
C ILE A 84 19.78 1.47 -20.70
N GLN A 85 19.56 0.61 -19.69
CA GLN A 85 20.24 -0.68 -19.58
C GLN A 85 20.01 -1.55 -20.82
N LYS A 86 18.78 -1.60 -21.35
CA LYS A 86 18.47 -2.38 -22.54
C LYS A 86 19.16 -1.85 -23.81
N ILE A 87 19.33 -0.52 -23.92
CA ILE A 87 19.93 0.13 -25.09
C ILE A 87 21.47 0.06 -25.03
N TYR A 88 22.06 0.28 -23.86
CA TYR A 88 23.52 0.40 -23.69
C TYR A 88 24.22 -0.89 -23.24
N TYR A 89 23.51 -1.80 -22.56
CA TYR A 89 24.06 -3.06 -22.04
C TYR A 89 23.09 -4.23 -22.34
N PRO A 90 22.87 -4.54 -23.63
CA PRO A 90 21.88 -5.55 -24.04
C PRO A 90 22.23 -6.96 -23.54
N ASP A 91 23.52 -7.33 -23.52
CA ASP A 91 23.99 -8.68 -23.16
C ASP A 91 23.75 -9.06 -21.69
N ASP A 92 23.78 -8.08 -20.77
CA ASP A 92 23.50 -8.29 -19.34
C ASP A 92 22.00 -8.45 -19.05
N PHE A 93 21.14 -7.89 -19.91
CA PHE A 93 19.69 -7.98 -19.75
C PHE A 93 19.15 -9.36 -20.17
N GLU A 94 19.69 -9.93 -21.25
CA GLU A 94 19.31 -11.25 -21.76
C GLU A 94 19.69 -12.37 -20.77
N LYS A 95 20.89 -12.32 -20.16
CA LYS A 95 21.33 -13.30 -19.15
C LYS A 95 20.37 -13.43 -17.96
N LYS A 96 19.83 -12.31 -17.47
CA LYS A 96 18.91 -12.29 -16.32
C LYS A 96 17.53 -12.90 -16.61
N LYS A 97 17.14 -12.98 -17.88
CA LYS A 97 15.86 -13.55 -18.31
C LYS A 97 15.88 -15.08 -18.28
N PHE A 98 17.04 -15.70 -18.50
CA PHE A 98 17.19 -17.16 -18.52
C PHE A 98 17.26 -17.80 -17.13
N GLU A 99 17.81 -17.12 -16.13
CA GLU A 99 17.86 -17.68 -14.75
C GLU A 99 16.49 -17.74 -14.06
N SER A 100 15.52 -16.91 -14.48
CA SER A 100 14.22 -16.78 -13.80
C SER A 100 13.21 -17.90 -14.13
N HIS A 101 13.54 -18.82 -15.05
CA HIS A 101 12.66 -19.90 -15.51
C HIS A 101 13.15 -21.32 -15.13
N SER A 102 14.18 -21.43 -14.29
CA SER A 102 14.80 -22.72 -13.90
C SER A 102 14.72 -23.06 -12.41
N GLY A 103 13.72 -22.53 -11.69
CA GLY A 103 13.44 -22.85 -10.29
C GLY A 103 12.06 -23.46 -10.09
#